data_AF-A0A1S8L0S9-F1
#
_entry.id   AF-A0A1S8L0S9-F1
#
_cell.length_a   1.000
_cell.length_b   1.000
_cell.length_c   1.000
_cell.angle_alpha   90.00
_cell.angle_beta   90.00
_cell.angle_gamma   90.00
#
_symmetry.space_group_name_H-M   'P 1'
#
loop_
_entity.id
_entity.type
_entity.pdbx_description
1 polymer ?
#
loop_
_entity_poly.entity_id
_entity_poly.type
_entity_poly.pdbx_seq_one_letter_code
_entity_poly.pdbx_strand_id
1 'polypeptide(L)'
;MKSSDQNKTLKLKAEELDIAKQWIKTGDVKIYKETLSTEKSFTIPVKREELVIEKKSYDTNSSEDIIRIPLSEEQVSFSTHKVTLEDVSIYKNEIEEIKHIESTLKKEEPKVKTSGDITVLQD
;
A
#
# COMPACT_ATOMS: atom_id res chain seq x y z
N MET A 1 49.12 61.31 38.73
CA MET A 1 47.86 60.64 38.33
C MET A 1 48.21 59.32 37.65
N LYS A 2 47.70 58.18 38.15
CA LYS A 2 47.77 56.89 37.45
C LYS A 2 46.65 56.87 36.40
N SER A 3 47.00 56.85 35.12
CA SER A 3 46.03 56.57 34.05
C SER A 3 45.56 55.13 34.23
N SER A 4 44.27 54.94 34.47
CA SER A 4 43.67 53.60 34.52
C SER A 4 43.68 53.02 33.11
N ASP A 5 44.40 51.91 32.90
CA ASP A 5 44.23 51.08 31.72
C ASP A 5 42.83 50.48 31.73
N GLN A 6 41.92 51.12 31.00
CA GLN A 6 40.56 50.63 30.79
C GLN A 6 40.62 49.51 29.77
N ASN A 7 40.67 48.27 30.25
CA ASN A 7 40.71 47.09 29.39
C ASN A 7 39.38 46.98 28.62
N LYS A 8 39.41 47.15 27.30
CA LYS A 8 38.22 47.08 26.43
C LYS A 8 38.15 45.72 25.74
N THR A 9 37.04 45.02 25.91
CA THR A 9 36.78 43.72 25.27
C THR A 9 35.73 43.87 24.17
N LEU A 10 36.04 43.38 22.97
CA LEU A 10 35.10 43.28 21.86
C LEU A 10 34.66 41.82 21.70
N LYS A 11 33.35 41.57 21.71
CA LYS A 11 32.78 40.24 21.43
C LYS A 11 32.43 40.18 19.95
N LEU A 12 33.19 39.39 19.20
CA LEU A 12 32.96 39.13 17.78
C LEU A 12 32.00 37.95 17.61
N LYS A 13 31.19 37.99 16.55
CA LYS A 13 30.27 36.92 16.19
C LYS A 13 30.61 36.32 14.82
N ALA A 14 30.26 35.06 14.66
CA ALA A 14 30.28 34.35 13.39
C ALA A 14 28.91 33.67 13.19
N GLU A 15 28.47 33.58 11.94
CA GLU A 15 27.30 32.82 11.55
C GLU A 15 27.67 31.34 11.33
N GLU A 16 26.79 30.43 11.74
CA GLU A 16 26.89 28.99 11.49
C GLU A 16 25.64 28.51 10.73
N LEU A 17 25.78 27.45 9.92
CA LEU A 17 24.69 26.90 9.11
C LEU A 17 24.23 25.55 9.66
N ASP A 18 22.97 25.47 10.03
CA ASP A 18 22.31 24.23 10.45
C ASP A 18 21.41 23.69 9.33
N ILE A 19 21.60 22.42 8.95
CA ILE A 19 20.81 21.75 7.90
C ILE A 19 20.03 20.60 8.52
N ALA A 20 18.70 20.62 8.37
CA ALA A 20 17.81 19.54 8.80
C ALA A 20 16.89 19.10 7.66
N LYS A 21 16.64 17.79 7.57
CA LYS A 21 15.66 17.21 6.64
C LYS A 21 14.45 16.73 7.44
N GLN A 22 13.27 16.92 6.87
CA GLN A 22 12.01 16.43 7.45
C GLN A 22 11.25 15.62 6.40
N TRP A 23 10.56 14.58 6.85
CA TRP A 23 9.65 13.82 6.00
C TRP A 23 8.37 14.61 5.79
N ILE A 24 8.00 14.81 4.52
CA ILE A 24 6.75 15.45 4.13
C ILE A 24 5.91 14.43 3.38
N LYS A 25 4.65 14.28 3.80
CA LYS A 25 3.70 13.40 3.13
C LYS A 25 3.26 14.05 1.81
N THR A 26 3.51 13.36 0.70
CA THR A 26 3.21 13.88 -0.64
C THR A 26 1.94 13.30 -1.25
N GLY A 27 1.41 12.20 -0.72
CA GLY A 27 0.21 11.57 -1.23
C GLY A 27 -0.25 10.37 -0.41
N ASP A 28 -1.38 9.80 -0.83
CA ASP A 28 -2.02 8.63 -0.25
C ASP A 28 -2.44 7.67 -1.35
N VAL A 29 -2.22 6.37 -1.12
CA VAL A 29 -2.69 5.30 -2.01
C VAL A 29 -3.59 4.38 -1.19
N LYS A 30 -4.78 4.06 -1.74
CA LYS A 30 -5.70 3.08 -1.16
C LYS A 30 -5.82 1.90 -2.10
N ILE A 31 -5.61 0.70 -1.58
CA ILE A 31 -5.72 -0.55 -2.33
C ILE A 31 -6.99 -1.26 -1.85
N TYR A 32 -7.81 -1.70 -2.81
CA TYR A 32 -8.99 -2.50 -2.54
C TYR A 32 -9.06 -3.62 -3.57
N LYS A 33 -9.71 -4.72 -3.17
CA LYS A 33 -10.04 -5.82 -4.05
C LYS A 33 -11.50 -5.74 -4.41
N GLU A 34 -11.81 -5.76 -5.70
CA GLU A 34 -13.17 -5.93 -6.19
C GLU A 34 -13.48 -7.41 -6.40
N THR A 35 -14.70 -7.83 -6.08
CA THR A 35 -15.16 -9.21 -6.31
C THR A 35 -16.31 -9.18 -7.30
N LEU A 36 -16.10 -9.81 -8.45
CA LEU A 36 -17.11 -9.95 -9.50
C LEU A 36 -17.67 -11.37 -9.46
N SER A 37 -19.00 -11.48 -9.46
CA SER A 37 -19.70 -12.76 -9.55
C SER A 37 -20.23 -12.95 -10.96
N THR A 38 -20.01 -14.13 -11.53
CA THR A 38 -20.52 -14.49 -12.85
C THR A 38 -21.41 -15.71 -12.71
N GLU A 39 -22.65 -15.60 -13.15
CA GLU A 39 -23.58 -16.73 -13.18
C GLU A 39 -23.21 -17.68 -14.34
N LYS A 40 -23.23 -18.98 -14.06
CA LYS A 40 -23.02 -20.04 -15.05
C LYS A 40 -24.11 -21.08 -14.89
N SER A 41 -24.76 -21.42 -16.00
CA SER A 41 -25.82 -22.43 -16.04
C SER A 41 -25.30 -23.71 -16.70
N PHE A 42 -25.65 -24.86 -16.11
CA PHE A 42 -25.27 -26.18 -16.61
C PHE A 42 -26.54 -27.04 -16.73
N THR A 43 -26.68 -27.74 -17.85
CA THR A 43 -27.74 -28.75 -18.03
C THR A 43 -27.11 -30.12 -17.88
N ILE A 44 -27.55 -30.88 -16.88
CA ILE A 44 -27.01 -32.20 -16.55
C ILE A 44 -28.13 -33.22 -16.75
N PRO A 45 -27.97 -34.21 -17.66
CA PRO A 45 -28.95 -35.27 -17.80
C PRO A 45 -28.94 -36.14 -16.54
N VAL A 46 -30.12 -36.42 -16.01
CA VAL A 46 -30.31 -37.34 -14.88
C VAL A 46 -31.19 -38.51 -15.31
N LYS A 47 -30.87 -39.69 -14.83
CA LYS A 47 -31.63 -40.91 -15.07
C LYS A 47 -32.51 -41.26 -13.87
N ARG A 48 -33.63 -41.90 -14.18
CA ARG A 48 -34.54 -42.52 -13.22
C ARG A 48 -34.79 -43.95 -13.64
N GLU A 49 -34.81 -44.84 -12.67
CA GLU A 49 -35.16 -46.24 -12.84
C GLU A 49 -36.59 -46.46 -12.35
N GLU A 50 -37.44 -47.01 -13.21
CA GLU A 50 -38.84 -47.35 -12.91
C GLU A 50 -39.08 -48.84 -13.19
N LEU A 51 -39.73 -49.51 -12.24
CA LEU A 51 -40.33 -50.82 -12.49
C LEU A 51 -41.69 -50.62 -13.15
N VAL A 52 -41.88 -51.22 -14.32
CA VAL A 52 -43.14 -51.18 -15.08
C VAL A 52 -43.79 -52.56 -15.05
N ILE A 53 -45.02 -52.63 -14.56
CA ILE A 53 -45.83 -53.86 -14.54
C ILE A 53 -47.02 -53.64 -15.47
N GLU A 54 -47.08 -54.42 -16.55
CA GLU A 54 -48.17 -54.40 -17.53
C GLU A 54 -49.12 -55.58 -17.29
N LYS A 55 -50.40 -55.30 -17.11
CA LYS A 55 -51.44 -56.34 -17.02
C LYS A 55 -52.15 -56.46 -18.36
N LYS A 56 -51.92 -57.57 -19.07
CA LYS A 56 -52.63 -57.91 -20.32
C LYS A 56 -53.86 -58.75 -20.00
N SER A 57 -55.04 -58.28 -20.41
CA SER A 57 -56.28 -59.06 -20.37
C SER A 57 -56.44 -59.83 -21.69
N TYR A 58 -56.94 -61.06 -21.62
CA TYR A 58 -57.26 -61.88 -22.80
C TYR A 58 -58.65 -61.62 -23.38
N ASP A 59 -59.43 -60.74 -22.75
CA ASP A 59 -60.79 -60.36 -23.18
C ASP A 59 -60.76 -59.02 -23.92
N THR A 60 -61.36 -58.97 -25.12
CA THR A 60 -61.27 -57.86 -26.09
C THR A 60 -61.87 -56.53 -25.60
N ASN A 61 -62.55 -56.55 -24.45
CA ASN A 61 -63.24 -55.40 -23.85
C ASN A 61 -62.57 -54.85 -22.56
N SER A 62 -61.35 -55.30 -22.21
CA SER A 62 -60.66 -54.85 -20.99
C SER A 62 -59.55 -53.84 -21.28
N SER A 63 -59.48 -52.76 -20.51
CA SER A 63 -58.38 -51.77 -20.58
C SER A 63 -57.06 -52.36 -20.06
N GLU A 64 -55.95 -51.98 -20.70
CA GLU A 64 -54.59 -52.32 -20.23
C GLU A 64 -54.26 -51.51 -18.96
N ASP A 65 -53.96 -52.20 -17.86
CA ASP A 65 -53.53 -51.55 -16.61
C ASP A 65 -51.98 -51.53 -16.54
N ILE A 66 -51.39 -50.35 -16.40
CA ILE A 66 -49.93 -50.17 -16.24
C ILE A 66 -49.66 -49.57 -14.86
N ILE A 67 -48.82 -50.24 -14.06
CA ILE A 67 -48.33 -49.75 -12.77
C ILE A 67 -46.85 -49.39 -12.91
N ARG A 68 -46.47 -48.19 -12.45
CA ARG A 68 -45.08 -47.71 -12.43
C ARG A 68 -44.62 -47.47 -11.00
N ILE A 69 -43.51 -48.06 -10.60
CA ILE A 69 -42.91 -47.90 -9.26
C ILE A 69 -41.50 -47.33 -9.42
N PRO A 70 -41.20 -46.13 -8.89
CA PRO A 70 -39.86 -45.58 -8.92
C PRO A 70 -38.92 -46.38 -8.01
N LEU A 71 -37.74 -46.74 -8.51
CA LEU A 71 -36.74 -47.52 -7.76
C LEU A 71 -35.55 -46.65 -7.34
N SER A 72 -34.99 -45.90 -8.27
CA SER A 72 -33.79 -45.09 -8.04
C SER A 72 -33.77 -43.85 -8.95
N GLU A 73 -33.08 -42.80 -8.53
CA GLU A 73 -32.94 -41.55 -9.27
C GLU A 73 -31.53 -40.98 -9.05
N GLU A 74 -30.91 -40.50 -10.13
CA GLU A 74 -29.63 -39.79 -10.06
C GLU A 74 -29.81 -38.40 -9.43
N GLN A 75 -28.96 -38.06 -8.46
CA GLN A 75 -28.92 -36.75 -7.83
C GLN A 75 -27.63 -36.00 -8.20
N VAL A 76 -27.76 -34.71 -8.49
CA VAL A 76 -26.62 -33.84 -8.81
C VAL A 76 -26.23 -33.01 -7.59
N SER A 77 -24.96 -33.06 -7.22
CA SER A 77 -24.34 -32.18 -6.23
C SER A 77 -23.18 -31.40 -6.84
N PHE A 78 -23.06 -30.10 -6.53
CA PHE A 78 -21.95 -29.27 -6.97
C PHE A 78 -21.36 -28.45 -5.82
N SER A 79 -20.07 -28.15 -5.92
CA SER A 79 -19.35 -27.32 -4.95
C SER A 79 -18.35 -26.43 -5.68
N THR A 80 -18.24 -25.18 -5.27
CA THR A 80 -17.20 -24.27 -5.76
C THR A 80 -16.04 -24.22 -4.77
N HIS A 81 -14.83 -24.11 -5.30
CA HIS A 81 -13.63 -23.89 -4.50
C HIS A 81 -12.91 -22.64 -5.01
N LYS A 82 -12.25 -21.93 -4.09
CA LYS A 82 -11.47 -20.72 -4.43
C LYS A 82 -10.11 -21.14 -4.95
N VAL A 83 -9.65 -20.45 -5.99
CA VAL A 83 -8.31 -20.64 -6.56
C VAL A 83 -7.63 -19.28 -6.58
N THR A 84 -6.37 -19.22 -6.13
CA THR A 84 -5.54 -18.04 -6.27
C THR A 84 -5.10 -17.91 -7.72
N LEU A 85 -5.42 -16.77 -8.34
CA LEU A 85 -5.04 -16.51 -9.72
C LEU A 85 -3.71 -15.77 -9.81
N GLU A 86 -3.51 -14.77 -8.95
CA GLU A 86 -2.35 -13.88 -8.98
C GLU A 86 -2.01 -13.37 -7.58
N ASP A 87 -0.72 -13.13 -7.36
CA ASP A 87 -0.18 -12.48 -6.16
C ASP A 87 0.34 -11.08 -6.50
N VAL A 88 -0.19 -10.07 -5.80
CA VAL A 88 0.20 -8.67 -6.00
C VAL A 88 0.98 -8.18 -4.79
N SER A 89 2.21 -7.69 -5.01
CA SER A 89 3.11 -7.16 -3.97
C SER A 89 3.33 -5.66 -4.11
N ILE A 90 3.21 -4.91 -3.02
CA ILE A 90 3.39 -3.45 -2.97
C ILE A 90 4.50 -3.11 -1.98
N TYR A 91 5.45 -2.27 -2.39
CA TYR A 91 6.55 -1.82 -1.54
C TYR A 91 6.81 -0.33 -1.73
N LYS A 92 7.32 0.31 -0.67
CA LYS A 92 7.85 1.68 -0.73
C LYS A 92 9.35 1.59 -0.97
N ASN A 93 9.83 2.30 -1.99
CA ASN A 93 11.26 2.47 -2.23
C ASN A 93 11.71 3.86 -1.77
N GLU A 94 12.85 3.94 -1.09
CA GLU A 94 13.51 5.21 -0.77
C GLU A 94 14.59 5.46 -1.81
N ILE A 95 14.54 6.64 -2.45
CA ILE A 95 15.50 7.04 -3.47
C ILE A 95 16.28 8.22 -2.91
N GLU A 96 17.60 8.11 -2.92
CA GLU A 96 18.48 9.19 -2.52
C GLU A 96 18.69 10.17 -3.67
N GLU A 97 18.53 11.46 -3.38
CA GLU A 97 18.79 12.55 -4.30
C GLU A 97 19.74 13.54 -3.62
N ILE A 98 20.76 13.99 -4.34
CA ILE A 98 21.71 15.00 -3.84
C ILE A 98 21.18 16.39 -4.20
N LYS A 99 20.97 17.23 -3.18
CA LYS A 99 20.62 18.63 -3.37
C LYS A 99 21.78 19.52 -2.96
N HIS A 100 22.23 20.36 -3.89
CA HIS A 100 23.25 21.37 -3.61
C HIS A 100 22.60 22.61 -2.99
N ILE A 101 23.14 23.07 -1.86
CA ILE A 101 22.71 24.27 -1.15
C ILE A 101 23.95 25.14 -0.96
N GLU A 102 23.86 26.40 -1.37
CA GLU A 102 24.90 27.41 -1.17
C GLU A 102 24.38 28.50 -0.22
N SER A 103 25.23 28.91 0.72
CA SER A 103 24.93 29.98 1.68
C SER A 103 26.20 30.78 2.00
N THR A 104 26.07 32.09 2.14
CA THR A 104 27.17 33.00 2.50
C THR A 104 27.12 33.30 3.99
N LEU A 105 28.15 32.87 4.73
CA LEU A 105 28.28 33.12 6.17
C LEU A 105 29.14 34.35 6.44
N LYS A 106 28.73 35.17 7.41
CA LYS A 106 29.46 36.36 7.85
C LYS A 106 30.25 36.07 9.12
N LYS A 107 31.41 36.71 9.20
CA LYS A 107 32.27 36.72 10.38
C LYS A 107 32.74 38.14 10.66
N GLU A 108 32.61 38.56 11.90
CA GLU A 108 33.15 39.83 12.36
C GLU A 108 34.65 39.69 12.63
N GLU A 109 35.44 40.59 12.05
CA GLU A 109 36.88 40.70 12.29
C GLU A 109 37.22 42.03 12.98
N PRO A 110 38.06 42.02 14.02
CA PRO A 110 38.39 43.24 14.73
C PRO A 110 39.36 44.06 13.87
N LYS A 111 39.01 45.33 13.59
CA LYS A 111 39.92 46.28 12.94
C LYS A 111 40.22 47.44 13.89
N VAL A 112 41.48 47.57 14.27
CA VAL A 112 41.97 48.65 15.12
C VAL A 112 42.54 49.76 14.24
N LYS A 113 42.04 50.99 14.42
CA LYS A 113 42.60 52.19 13.80
C LYS A 113 43.11 53.11 14.91
N THR A 114 44.36 53.53 14.82
CA THR A 114 45.00 54.47 15.76
C THR A 114 45.31 55.79 15.04
N SER A 115 45.38 56.88 15.79
CA SER A 115 45.77 58.22 15.29
C SER A 115 46.67 58.89 16.32
N GLY A 116 47.79 59.48 15.89
CA GLY A 116 48.90 59.93 16.75
C GLY A 116 50.03 58.89 16.90
N ASP A 117 51.10 59.23 17.63
CA ASP A 117 52.22 58.31 17.91
C ASP A 117 51.81 57.23 18.93
N ILE A 118 51.24 56.13 18.45
CA ILE A 118 50.78 55.00 19.27
C ILE A 118 51.42 53.72 18.76
N THR A 119 52.15 53.01 19.62
CA THR A 119 52.70 51.68 19.35
C THR A 119 51.66 50.62 19.66
N VAL A 120 51.19 49.91 18.63
CA VAL A 120 50.31 48.74 18.80
C VAL A 120 51.21 47.50 18.93
N LEU A 121 51.16 46.82 20.06
CA LEU A 121 51.78 45.51 20.24
C LEU A 121 50.79 44.45 19.74
N GLN A 122 51.21 43.68 18.74
CA GLN A 122 50.44 42.57 18.17
C GLN A 122 51.28 41.31 18.41
N ASP A 123 50.75 40.37 19.19
CA ASP A 123 51.38 39.06 19.43
C ASP A 123 51.23 38.12 18.22
#